data_AF-A0A060C6P6-F1
#
_entry.id   AF-A0A060C6P6-F1
#
_cell.length_a   1.000
_cell.length_b   1.000
_cell.length_c   1.000
_cell.angle_alpha   90.00
_cell.angle_beta   90.00
_cell.angle_gamma   90.00
#
_symmetry.space_group_name_H-M   'P 1'
#
loop_
_entity.id
_entity.type
_entity.pdbx_description
1 polymer ?
#
loop_
_entity_poly.entity_id
_entity_poly.type
_entity_poly.pdbx_seq_one_letter_code
_entity_poly.pdbx_strand_id
1 'polypeptide(L)'
;APAIMVRPLDVSGATVQKTIWRSTDAIPSWSWHGYEGRTAQIQVYSGDDEVELFLNGRSLGVKPTGAPAGFTARYRVAYEPGELVAEGRRGGQVTGRATLRSAAAARLRLRVDAPSGEDAPDALFVWAEIADDDGTVDTAAHAAV
;
A
#
# COMPACT_ATOMS: atom_id res chain seq x y z
N ALA A 1 4.82 12.57 6.40
CA ALA A 1 5.32 11.21 6.13
C ALA A 1 4.84 10.80 4.74
N PRO A 2 5.65 10.05 3.97
CA PRO A 2 5.24 9.52 2.67
C PRO A 2 4.08 8.54 2.80
N ALA A 3 3.40 8.22 1.70
CA ALA A 3 2.39 7.17 1.62
C ALA A 3 2.64 6.30 0.38
N ILE A 4 2.66 4.97 0.55
CA ILE A 4 2.92 4.02 -0.53
C ILE A 4 1.58 3.51 -1.06
N MET A 5 1.41 3.57 -2.37
CA MET A 5 0.28 2.97 -3.08
C MET A 5 0.80 2.09 -4.21
N VAL A 6 0.15 0.94 -4.39
CA VAL A 6 0.53 -0.05 -5.39
C VAL A 6 -0.68 -0.33 -6.25
N ARG A 7 -0.47 -0.25 -7.57
CA ARG A 7 -1.51 -0.66 -8.51
C ARG A 7 -1.75 -2.17 -8.36
N PRO A 8 -3.00 -2.63 -8.16
CA PRO A 8 -3.28 -4.04 -8.01
C PRO A 8 -2.69 -4.90 -9.14
N LEU A 9 -2.01 -5.98 -8.76
CA LEU A 9 -1.21 -6.78 -9.70
C LEU A 9 -2.08 -7.63 -10.62
N ASP A 10 -3.25 -8.03 -10.15
CA ASP A 10 -4.30 -8.76 -10.86
C ASP A 10 -4.86 -7.99 -12.07
N VAL A 11 -4.91 -6.65 -11.98
CA VAL A 11 -5.39 -5.77 -13.07
C VAL A 11 -4.31 -4.87 -13.67
N SER A 12 -3.04 -5.11 -13.33
CA SER A 12 -1.89 -4.27 -13.76
C SER A 12 -1.72 -4.16 -15.29
N GLY A 13 -2.21 -5.14 -16.05
CA GLY A 13 -2.23 -5.14 -17.52
C GLY A 13 -3.46 -4.47 -18.16
N ALA A 14 -4.50 -4.18 -17.38
CA ALA A 14 -5.73 -3.55 -17.88
C ALA A 14 -5.59 -2.02 -17.99
N THR A 15 -6.48 -1.39 -18.75
CA THR A 15 -6.57 0.08 -18.83
C THR A 15 -7.19 0.64 -17.55
N VAL A 16 -6.52 1.59 -16.92
CA VAL A 16 -7.05 2.31 -15.74
C VAL A 16 -8.33 3.06 -16.12
N GLN A 17 -9.42 2.76 -15.43
CA GLN A 17 -10.67 3.53 -15.54
C GLN A 17 -10.54 4.80 -14.69
N LYS A 18 -10.33 5.93 -15.36
CA LYS A 18 -10.16 7.23 -14.71
C LYS A 18 -11.50 7.96 -14.61
N THR A 19 -11.70 8.65 -13.48
CA THR A 19 -12.78 9.62 -13.29
C THR A 19 -12.20 10.94 -12.79
N ILE A 20 -13.02 11.98 -12.71
CA ILE A 20 -12.60 13.27 -12.14
C ILE A 20 -12.09 13.16 -10.69
N TRP A 21 -12.51 12.13 -9.96
CA TRP A 21 -12.13 11.88 -8.56
C TRP A 21 -11.15 10.71 -8.38
N ARG A 22 -10.88 9.96 -9.46
CA ARG A 22 -10.01 8.78 -9.42
C ARG A 22 -9.05 8.83 -10.60
N SER A 23 -7.83 9.28 -10.35
CA SER A 23 -6.76 9.34 -11.35
C SER A 23 -5.98 8.03 -11.48
N THR A 24 -6.03 7.16 -10.47
CA THR A 24 -5.34 5.86 -10.42
C THR A 24 -6.17 4.80 -9.69
N ASP A 25 -5.84 3.54 -9.88
CA ASP A 25 -6.41 2.37 -9.21
C ASP A 25 -5.52 1.83 -8.08
N ALA A 26 -4.46 2.53 -7.71
CA ALA A 26 -3.51 2.09 -6.70
C ALA A 26 -4.08 2.14 -5.28
N ILE A 27 -3.71 1.15 -4.47
CA ILE A 27 -4.18 0.95 -3.09
C ILE A 27 -2.99 0.75 -2.13
N PRO A 28 -3.16 0.95 -0.81
CA PRO A 28 -2.07 0.80 0.16
C PRO A 28 -1.86 -0.68 0.53
N SER A 29 -1.46 -1.52 -0.42
CA SER A 29 -1.23 -2.95 -0.19
C SER A 29 0.04 -3.47 -0.88
N TRP A 30 0.76 -4.36 -0.19
CA TRP A 30 1.86 -5.15 -0.75
C TRP A 30 1.60 -6.67 -0.64
N SER A 31 0.34 -7.06 -0.45
CA SER A 31 -0.06 -8.47 -0.38
C SER A 31 -0.67 -8.90 -1.71
N TRP A 32 0.17 -9.47 -2.58
CA TRP A 32 -0.19 -9.89 -3.94
C TRP A 32 0.23 -11.33 -4.21
N HIS A 33 -0.18 -12.27 -3.34
CA HIS A 33 0.16 -13.70 -3.48
C HIS A 33 -0.18 -14.25 -4.86
N GLY A 34 0.73 -15.03 -5.44
CA GLY A 34 0.56 -15.65 -6.76
C GLY A 34 0.91 -14.73 -7.94
N TYR A 35 1.38 -13.51 -7.68
CA TYR A 35 1.84 -12.56 -8.69
C TYR A 35 3.35 -12.29 -8.64
N GLU A 36 4.13 -13.18 -8.04
CA GLU A 36 5.59 -13.09 -7.93
C GLU A 36 6.24 -12.87 -9.32
N GLY A 37 7.22 -11.96 -9.37
CA GLY A 37 7.92 -11.61 -10.60
C GLY A 37 7.15 -10.66 -11.54
N ARG A 38 5.85 -10.43 -11.34
CA ARG A 38 5.12 -9.42 -12.12
C ARG A 38 5.62 -8.01 -11.79
N THR A 39 5.69 -7.15 -12.80
CA THR A 39 6.10 -5.76 -12.60
C THR A 39 5.03 -4.98 -11.84
N ALA A 40 5.29 -4.70 -10.56
CA ALA A 40 4.49 -3.82 -9.74
C ALA A 40 4.69 -2.36 -10.14
N GLN A 41 3.61 -1.59 -10.15
CA GLN A 41 3.64 -0.14 -10.36
C GLN A 41 3.36 0.53 -9.02
N ILE A 42 4.38 1.20 -8.47
CA ILE A 42 4.34 1.78 -7.13
C ILE A 42 4.33 3.30 -7.27
N GLN A 43 3.47 3.94 -6.49
CA GLN A 43 3.39 5.39 -6.35
C GLN A 43 3.66 5.72 -4.89
N VAL A 44 4.59 6.63 -4.63
CA VAL A 44 4.81 7.17 -3.30
C VAL A 44 4.40 8.63 -3.30
N TYR A 45 3.39 8.95 -2.52
CA TYR A 45 2.95 10.32 -2.31
C TYR A 45 3.75 10.94 -1.16
N SER A 46 4.34 12.11 -1.38
CA SER A 46 5.08 12.81 -0.32
C SER A 46 5.13 14.32 -0.54
N GLY A 47 5.04 15.06 0.56
CA GLY A 47 5.31 16.50 0.65
C GLY A 47 6.78 16.84 0.91
N ASP A 48 7.65 15.84 1.03
CA ASP A 48 9.10 16.02 1.15
C ASP A 48 9.76 16.29 -0.22
N ASP A 49 11.03 16.68 -0.22
CA ASP A 49 11.77 17.06 -1.45
C ASP A 49 12.03 15.84 -2.33
N GLU A 50 12.34 14.71 -1.69
CA GLU A 50 12.60 13.43 -2.35
C GLU A 50 12.14 12.27 -1.47
N VAL A 51 12.02 11.11 -2.09
CA VAL A 51 11.76 9.84 -1.41
C VAL A 51 12.76 8.80 -1.89
N GLU A 52 13.28 8.00 -0.96
CA GLU A 52 13.94 6.73 -1.28
C GLU A 52 13.01 5.56 -0.99
N LEU A 53 12.87 4.64 -1.93
CA LEU A 53 12.05 3.44 -1.77
C LEU A 53 12.94 2.21 -1.63
N PHE A 54 12.62 1.33 -0.69
CA PHE A 54 13.33 0.08 -0.44
C PHE A 54 12.37 -1.10 -0.59
N LEU A 55 12.86 -2.20 -1.15
CA LEU A 55 12.21 -3.51 -1.16
C LEU A 55 13.12 -4.52 -0.48
N ASN A 56 12.67 -5.10 0.63
CA ASN A 56 13.45 -6.08 1.42
C ASN A 56 14.85 -5.54 1.77
N GLY A 57 14.91 -4.27 2.18
CA GLY A 57 16.16 -3.57 2.53
C GLY A 57 17.01 -3.12 1.33
N ARG A 58 16.66 -3.50 0.10
CA ARG A 58 17.39 -3.06 -1.11
C ARG A 58 16.80 -1.76 -1.64
N SER A 59 17.65 -0.75 -1.82
CA SER A 59 17.22 0.52 -2.41
C SER A 59 16.79 0.33 -3.87
N LEU A 60 15.63 0.89 -4.21
CA LEU A 60 15.11 1.05 -5.56
C LEU A 60 15.43 2.44 -6.14
N GLY A 61 16.25 3.21 -5.41
CA GLY A 61 16.71 4.54 -5.78
C GLY A 61 15.93 5.67 -5.11
N VAL A 62 16.54 6.85 -5.14
CA VAL A 62 15.97 8.13 -4.69
C VAL A 62 15.26 8.80 -5.87
N LYS A 63 14.07 9.35 -5.65
CA LYS A 63 13.33 10.13 -6.65
C LYS A 63 12.77 11.43 -6.07
N PRO A 64 12.75 12.52 -6.85
CA PRO A 64 12.16 13.77 -6.41
C PRO A 64 10.66 13.62 -6.16
N THR A 65 10.17 14.33 -5.14
CA THR A 65 8.76 14.47 -4.78
C THR A 65 8.41 15.96 -4.57
N GLY A 66 7.38 16.27 -3.78
CA GLY A 66 6.98 17.65 -3.53
C GLY A 66 6.33 18.33 -4.75
N ALA A 67 6.09 19.63 -4.65
CA ALA A 67 5.31 20.38 -5.62
C ALA A 67 5.83 20.27 -7.08
N PRO A 68 7.14 20.37 -7.36
CA PRO A 68 7.65 20.27 -8.74
C PRO A 68 7.42 18.89 -9.39
N ALA A 69 7.34 17.83 -8.59
CA ALA A 69 7.09 16.46 -9.04
C ALA A 69 5.61 16.05 -8.88
N GLY A 70 4.70 16.99 -8.62
CA GLY A 70 3.28 16.71 -8.40
C GLY A 70 3.04 15.81 -7.17
N PHE A 71 3.89 15.94 -6.16
CA PHE A 71 3.85 15.20 -4.89
C PHE A 71 3.93 13.68 -5.04
N THR A 72 4.41 13.16 -6.18
CA THR A 72 4.36 11.72 -6.49
C THR A 72 5.67 11.21 -7.10
N ALA A 73 6.35 10.28 -6.41
CA ALA A 73 7.41 9.48 -7.00
C ALA A 73 6.83 8.16 -7.53
N ARG A 74 7.29 7.70 -8.70
CA ARG A 74 6.81 6.45 -9.33
C ARG A 74 7.93 5.45 -9.50
N TYR A 75 7.70 4.20 -9.10
CA TYR A 75 8.66 3.10 -9.20
C TYR A 75 8.05 1.92 -9.96
N ARG A 76 8.93 1.09 -10.53
CA ARG A 76 8.59 -0.21 -11.11
C ARG A 76 9.61 -1.22 -10.64
N VAL A 77 9.15 -2.34 -10.13
CA VAL A 77 9.98 -3.45 -9.64
C VAL A 77 9.21 -4.75 -9.82
N ALA A 78 9.93 -5.86 -10.04
CA ALA A 78 9.31 -7.18 -9.96
C ALA A 78 8.80 -7.40 -8.53
N TYR A 79 7.56 -7.86 -8.40
CA TYR A 79 6.98 -8.13 -7.10
C TYR A 79 7.68 -9.31 -6.43
N GLU A 80 8.05 -9.07 -5.19
CA GLU A 80 8.67 -10.01 -4.27
C GLU A 80 7.95 -9.80 -2.92
N PRO A 81 7.40 -10.86 -2.31
CA PRO A 81 6.80 -10.77 -0.99
C PRO A 81 7.81 -10.23 0.03
N GLY A 82 7.32 -9.46 1.00
CA GLY A 82 8.14 -8.92 2.08
C GLY A 82 7.74 -7.51 2.45
N GLU A 83 8.70 -6.58 2.48
CA GLU A 83 8.51 -5.23 2.99
C GLU A 83 8.91 -4.16 1.97
N LEU A 84 7.97 -3.24 1.70
CA LEU A 84 8.27 -1.96 1.09
C LEU A 84 8.42 -0.89 2.17
N VAL A 85 9.51 -0.14 2.12
CA VAL A 85 9.74 1.02 3.01
C VAL A 85 10.01 2.25 2.16
N ALA A 86 9.26 3.31 2.36
CA ALA A 86 9.51 4.62 1.77
C ALA A 86 10.02 5.59 2.83
N GLU A 87 11.15 6.23 2.56
CA GLU A 87 11.73 7.27 3.40
C GLU A 87 11.57 8.62 2.70
N GLY A 88 10.81 9.53 3.31
CA GLY A 88 10.72 10.92 2.85
C GLY A 88 11.92 11.71 3.37
N ARG A 89 12.51 12.55 2.51
CA ARG A 89 13.70 13.34 2.85
C ARG A 89 13.53 14.80 2.48
N ARG A 90 13.96 15.69 3.38
CA ARG A 90 14.02 17.14 3.16
C ARG A 90 15.44 17.63 3.43
N GLY A 91 16.04 18.32 2.48
CA GLY A 91 17.46 18.70 2.56
C GLY A 91 18.40 17.52 2.84
N GLY A 92 18.11 16.33 2.28
CA GLY A 92 18.88 15.09 2.46
C GLY A 92 18.64 14.33 3.77
N GLN A 93 17.91 14.91 4.73
CA GLN A 93 17.58 14.26 6.01
C GLN A 93 16.23 13.55 5.97
N VAL A 94 16.15 12.36 6.56
CA VAL A 94 14.89 11.60 6.66
C VAL A 94 13.93 12.29 7.62
N THR A 95 12.73 12.61 7.14
CA THR A 95 11.66 13.29 7.92
C THR A 95 10.53 12.36 8.30
N GLY A 96 10.40 11.20 7.65
CA GLY A 96 9.38 10.21 7.96
C GLY A 96 9.50 8.95 7.12
N ARG A 97 8.81 7.90 7.57
CA ARG A 97 8.76 6.60 6.89
C ARG A 97 7.32 6.13 6.71
N ALA A 98 7.11 5.33 5.68
CA ALA A 98 5.92 4.51 5.51
C ALA A 98 6.33 3.09 5.12
N THR A 99 5.53 2.12 5.57
CA THR A 99 5.80 0.70 5.34
C THR A 99 4.54 0.02 4.83
N LEU A 100 4.71 -0.85 3.83
CA LEU A 100 3.72 -1.89 3.48
C LEU A 100 4.39 -3.26 3.59
N ARG A 101 3.64 -4.24 4.08
CA ARG A 101 4.09 -5.63 4.20
C ARG A 101 3.19 -6.55 3.37
N SER A 102 3.75 -7.61 2.83
CA SER A 102 2.98 -8.74 2.34
C SER A 102 2.49 -9.55 3.53
N ALA A 103 1.19 -9.91 3.51
CA ALA A 103 0.63 -10.77 4.53
C ALA A 103 1.35 -12.12 4.56
N ALA A 104 1.53 -12.69 5.75
CA ALA A 104 1.96 -14.07 5.93
C ALA A 104 0.77 -15.03 5.69
N ALA A 105 0.72 -16.14 6.44
CA ALA A 105 -0.41 -17.07 6.38
C ALA A 105 -1.72 -16.39 6.83
N ALA A 106 -2.51 -15.92 5.85
CA ALA A 106 -3.72 -15.17 6.09
C ALA A 106 -4.95 -16.08 6.27
N ARG A 107 -5.88 -15.65 7.12
CA ARG A 107 -7.14 -16.35 7.42
C ARG A 107 -8.27 -15.36 7.63
N LEU A 108 -9.51 -15.85 7.60
CA LEU A 108 -10.68 -15.02 7.91
C LEU A 108 -10.56 -14.44 9.32
N ARG A 109 -10.61 -13.11 9.41
CA ARG A 109 -10.60 -12.33 10.64
C ARG A 109 -11.78 -11.38 10.61
N LEU A 110 -12.49 -11.31 11.74
CA LEU A 110 -13.56 -10.33 11.95
C LEU A 110 -13.02 -9.22 12.84
N ARG A 111 -13.13 -7.98 12.37
CA ARG A 111 -12.71 -6.78 13.11
C ARG A 111 -13.92 -5.86 13.27
N VAL A 112 -14.30 -5.59 14.51
CA VAL A 112 -15.44 -4.72 14.83
C VAL A 112 -14.93 -3.28 14.96
N ASP A 113 -15.55 -2.33 14.27
CA ASP A 113 -15.35 -0.90 14.58
C ASP A 113 -16.19 -0.59 15.81
N ALA A 114 -15.55 -0.59 16.98
CA ALA A 114 -16.21 -0.27 18.23
C ALA A 114 -16.54 1.24 18.27
N PRO A 115 -17.82 1.63 18.40
CA PRO A 115 -18.15 3.03 18.61
C PRO A 115 -17.61 3.49 19.98
N SER A 116 -17.17 4.74 20.06
CA SER A 116 -16.79 5.37 21.32
C SER A 116 -18.05 5.86 22.05
N GLY A 117 -18.38 5.28 23.20
CA GLY A 117 -19.52 5.71 24.03
C GLY A 117 -19.98 4.64 25.04
N GLU A 118 -20.78 5.04 26.03
CA GLU A 118 -21.35 4.13 27.05
C GLU A 118 -22.67 3.48 26.59
N ASP A 119 -23.32 4.01 25.54
CA ASP A 119 -24.56 3.46 24.99
C ASP A 119 -24.27 2.33 24.00
N ALA A 120 -24.98 1.21 24.16
CA ALA A 120 -24.91 0.10 23.21
C ALA A 120 -25.53 0.53 21.87
N PRO A 121 -24.83 0.37 20.73
CA PRO A 121 -25.35 0.79 19.43
C PRO A 121 -26.39 -0.20 18.89
N ASP A 122 -27.37 0.31 18.11
CA ASP A 122 -28.36 -0.52 17.42
C ASP A 122 -27.75 -1.40 16.31
N ALA A 123 -26.56 -1.04 15.83
CA ALA A 123 -25.82 -1.78 14.81
C ALA A 123 -24.31 -1.65 15.02
N LEU A 124 -23.58 -2.70 14.64
CA LEU A 124 -22.12 -2.72 14.66
C LEU A 124 -21.59 -2.88 13.24
N PHE A 125 -20.53 -2.15 12.92
CA PHE A 125 -19.79 -2.36 11.68
C PHE A 125 -18.72 -3.42 11.91
N VAL A 126 -18.78 -4.51 11.14
CA VAL A 126 -17.83 -5.62 11.23
C VAL A 126 -17.16 -5.80 9.88
N TRP A 127 -15.83 -5.65 9.87
CA TRP A 127 -14.98 -5.97 8.74
C TRP A 127 -14.74 -7.48 8.72
N ALA A 128 -14.96 -8.11 7.56
CA ALA A 128 -14.53 -9.47 7.27
C ALA A 128 -13.32 -9.40 6.33
N GLU A 129 -12.14 -9.73 6.86
CA GLU A 129 -10.86 -9.57 6.19
C GLU A 129 -10.15 -10.92 6.11
N ILE A 130 -9.43 -11.19 5.01
CA ILE A 130 -8.44 -12.28 4.98
C ILE A 130 -7.10 -11.65 5.38
N ALA A 131 -6.64 -11.91 6.59
CA ALA A 131 -5.47 -11.25 7.16
C ALA A 131 -4.59 -12.22 7.94
N ASP A 132 -3.31 -11.90 8.05
CA ASP A 132 -2.38 -12.64 8.92
C ASP A 132 -2.54 -12.26 10.41
N ASP A 133 -1.72 -12.89 11.25
CA ASP A 133 -1.70 -12.66 12.70
C ASP A 133 -1.40 -11.21 13.08
N ASP A 134 -0.53 -10.56 12.31
CA ASP A 134 -0.13 -9.16 12.48
C ASP A 134 -1.19 -8.17 11.96
N GLY A 135 -2.28 -8.67 11.35
CA GLY A 135 -3.37 -7.88 10.81
C GLY A 135 -3.10 -7.33 9.41
N THR A 136 -2.07 -7.82 8.72
CA THR A 136 -1.81 -7.48 7.32
C THR A 136 -2.83 -8.20 6.45
N VAL A 137 -3.66 -7.43 5.74
CA VAL A 137 -4.69 -7.96 4.85
C VAL A 137 -4.05 -8.50 3.57
N ASP A 138 -4.44 -9.71 3.17
CA ASP A 138 -4.17 -10.23 1.83
C ASP A 138 -5.23 -9.71 0.87
N THR A 139 -4.84 -8.77 0.01
CA THR A 139 -5.76 -8.11 -0.92
C THR A 139 -6.02 -8.91 -2.20
N ALA A 140 -5.15 -9.87 -2.52
CA ALA A 140 -5.36 -10.79 -3.65
C ALA A 140 -6.23 -11.99 -3.26
N ALA A 141 -6.40 -12.24 -1.96
CA ALA A 141 -7.25 -13.31 -1.48
C ALA A 141 -8.71 -13.08 -1.87
N HIS A 142 -9.24 -14.04 -2.61
CA HIS A 142 -10.66 -14.15 -2.93
C HIS A 142 -11.19 -15.42 -2.26
N ALA A 143 -12.37 -15.33 -1.66
CA ALA A 143 -13.04 -16.52 -1.17
C ALA A 143 -13.37 -17.41 -2.38
N ALA A 144 -12.84 -18.63 -2.40
CA ALA A 144 -13.30 -19.65 -3.32
C ALA A 144 -14.77 -19.94 -2.97
N VAL A 145 -15.67 -19.72 -3.93
CA VAL A 145 -17.09 -20.07 -3.84
C VAL A 145 -17.31 -21.40 -4.53
#